data_AF-A0A9E2B153-F1
#
_entry.id   AF-A0A9E2B153-F1
#
_cell.length_a   1.000
_cell.length_b   1.000
_cell.length_c   1.000
_cell.angle_alpha   90.00
_cell.angle_beta   90.00
_cell.angle_gamma   90.00
#
_symmetry.space_group_name_H-M   'P 1'
#
loop_
_entity.id
_entity.type
_entity.pdbx_description
1 polymer ?
#
loop_
_entity_poly.entity_id
_entity_poly.type
_entity_poly.pdbx_seq_one_letter_code
_entity_poly.pdbx_strand_id
1 'polypeptide(L)'
;MNVKITNKSAHALPHYETMASAGMDLRANITTAITLQPLERAIVKTGLFIELPVGYEAQVRPRSGLAAKKGITVLNSPGTIDADYRGEIGVILVNLSNEAFVIENGERIAQLV
;
A
#
# COMPACT_ATOMS: atom_id res chain seq x y z
N MET A 1 -21.15 3.45 -2.62
CA MET A 1 -20.22 4.38 -3.30
C MET A 1 -19.52 3.59 -4.39
N ASN A 2 -19.39 4.15 -5.59
CA ASN A 2 -18.66 3.51 -6.69
C ASN A 2 -17.34 4.26 -6.90
N VAL A 3 -16.22 3.55 -6.80
CA VAL A 3 -14.87 4.08 -7.07
C VAL A 3 -14.41 3.51 -8.40
N LYS A 4 -13.97 4.36 -9.33
CA LYS A 4 -13.36 3.85 -10.57
C LYS A 4 -11.91 3.51 -10.27
N ILE A 5 -11.49 2.33 -10.70
CA ILE A 5 -10.13 1.84 -10.51
C ILE A 5 -9.55 1.38 -11.85
N THR A 6 -8.32 1.80 -12.13
CA THR A 6 -7.51 1.24 -13.22
C THR A 6 -6.36 0.47 -12.60
N ASN A 7 -6.22 -0.79 -12.99
CA ASN A 7 -5.14 -1.66 -12.54
C ASN A 7 -4.19 -1.94 -13.71
N LYS A 8 -2.95 -1.49 -13.59
CA LYS A 8 -1.86 -1.73 -14.54
C LYS A 8 -0.83 -2.75 -14.01
N SER A 9 -1.08 -3.35 -12.85
CA SER A 9 -0.25 -4.42 -12.30
C SER A 9 -0.60 -5.78 -12.91
N ALA A 10 0.26 -6.76 -12.67
CA ALA A 10 -0.03 -8.17 -12.97
C ALA A 10 -0.90 -8.85 -11.89
N HIS A 11 -1.30 -8.13 -10.85
CA HIS A 11 -2.00 -8.68 -9.68
C HIS A 11 -3.50 -8.42 -9.77
N ALA A 12 -4.31 -9.27 -9.14
CA ALA A 12 -5.75 -9.04 -9.02
C ALA A 12 -6.06 -7.73 -8.28
N LEU A 13 -7.23 -7.17 -8.52
CA LEU A 13 -7.72 -6.03 -7.76
C LEU A 13 -7.77 -6.35 -6.26
N PRO A 14 -7.47 -5.36 -5.38
CA PRO A 14 -7.70 -5.50 -3.96
C PRO A 14 -9.15 -5.86 -3.66
N HIS A 15 -9.36 -6.68 -2.64
CA HIS A 15 -10.69 -7.07 -2.18
C HIS A 15 -10.68 -7.16 -0.65
N TYR A 16 -11.88 -7.12 -0.06
CA TYR A 16 -12.06 -7.37 1.36
C TYR A 16 -11.88 -8.87 1.62
N GLU A 17 -10.93 -9.22 2.47
CA GLU A 17 -10.63 -10.61 2.83
C GLU A 17 -11.79 -11.27 3.60
N THR A 18 -12.56 -10.47 4.34
CA THR A 18 -13.77 -10.93 5.04
C THR A 18 -14.89 -9.90 4.88
N MET A 19 -16.13 -10.33 5.11
CA MET A 19 -17.30 -9.44 5.08
C MET A 19 -17.23 -8.26 6.05
N ALA A 20 -16.43 -8.36 7.11
CA ALA A 20 -16.28 -7.32 8.13
C ALA A 20 -14.94 -6.56 8.00
N SER A 21 -14.17 -6.81 6.94
CA SER A 21 -12.89 -6.11 6.73
C SER A 21 -13.15 -4.64 6.39
N ALA A 22 -12.41 -3.74 7.06
CA ALA A 22 -12.51 -2.30 6.80
C ALA A 22 -11.63 -1.84 5.64
N GLY A 23 -10.57 -2.58 5.31
CA GLY A 23 -9.63 -2.23 4.25
C GLY A 23 -9.31 -3.40 3.31
N MET A 24 -8.73 -3.07 2.16
CA MET A 24 -8.31 -4.00 1.13
C MET A 24 -6.79 -4.00 1.02
N ASP A 25 -6.17 -5.19 1.03
CA ASP A 25 -4.71 -5.30 0.98
C ASP A 25 -4.15 -4.79 -0.37
N LEU A 26 -3.18 -3.88 -0.31
CA LEU A 26 -2.42 -3.37 -1.44
C LEU A 26 -1.17 -4.23 -1.65
N ARG A 27 -0.89 -4.58 -2.91
CA ARG A 27 0.26 -5.39 -3.30
C ARG A 27 1.35 -4.55 -3.95
N ALA A 28 2.61 -4.91 -3.72
CA ALA A 28 3.74 -4.35 -4.44
C ALA A 28 3.66 -4.75 -5.93
N ASN A 29 3.83 -3.78 -6.81
CA ASN A 29 3.95 -3.96 -8.26
C ASN A 29 5.32 -3.42 -8.68
N ILE A 30 6.34 -4.27 -8.56
CA ILE A 30 7.74 -3.93 -8.78
C ILE A 30 8.39 -4.98 -9.69
N THR A 31 9.34 -4.57 -10.53
CA THR A 31 10.08 -5.49 -11.42
C THR A 31 11.28 -6.13 -10.75
N THR A 32 11.81 -5.49 -9.72
CA THR A 32 12.99 -5.94 -8.97
C THR A 32 12.71 -5.77 -7.49
N ALA A 33 13.11 -6.76 -6.69
CA ALA A 33 12.95 -6.71 -5.24
C ALA A 33 13.61 -5.46 -4.64
N ILE A 34 12.99 -4.88 -3.63
CA ILE A 34 13.51 -3.71 -2.91
C ILE A 34 13.92 -4.18 -1.53
N THR A 35 15.20 -4.03 -1.18
CA THR A 35 15.68 -4.26 0.18
C THR A 35 15.71 -2.93 0.93
N LEU A 36 15.03 -2.87 2.07
CA LEU A 36 15.12 -1.78 3.03
C LEU A 36 16.05 -2.19 4.16
N GLN A 37 17.20 -1.53 4.27
CA GLN A 37 18.04 -1.60 5.47
C GLN A 37 17.34 -0.90 6.65
N PRO A 38 17.79 -1.12 7.90
CA PRO A 38 17.33 -0.34 9.04
C PRO A 38 17.34 1.17 8.76
N LEU A 39 16.22 1.83 9.05
CA LEU A 39 15.94 3.25 8.84
C LEU A 39 15.85 3.72 7.37
N GLU A 40 15.98 2.81 6.40
CA GLU A 40 15.70 3.14 5.00
C GLU A 40 14.20 3.20 4.71
N ARG A 41 13.88 3.91 3.64
CA ARG A 41 12.52 4.11 3.14
C ARG A 41 12.49 4.09 1.62
N ALA A 42 11.40 3.59 1.07
CA ALA A 42 11.15 3.60 -0.37
C ALA A 42 9.66 3.81 -0.66
N ILE A 43 9.38 4.40 -1.82
CA ILE A 43 8.02 4.44 -2.37
C ILE A 43 7.82 3.16 -3.18
N VAL A 44 6.97 2.26 -2.68
CA VAL A 44 6.63 1.02 -3.37
C VAL A 44 5.38 1.24 -4.20
N LYS A 45 5.49 0.99 -5.51
CA LYS A 45 4.41 1.14 -6.47
C LYS A 45 3.41 -0.01 -6.37
N THR A 46 2.14 0.26 -6.66
CA THR A 46 1.05 -0.74 -6.60
C THR A 46 0.44 -1.07 -7.96
N GLY A 47 0.70 -0.27 -8.99
CA GLY A 47 0.03 -0.35 -10.29
C GLY A 47 -1.43 0.08 -10.28
N LEU A 48 -1.94 0.60 -9.15
CA LEU A 48 -3.33 1.01 -8.99
C LEU A 48 -3.49 2.52 -9.12
N PHE A 49 -4.57 2.92 -9.81
CA PHE A 49 -4.98 4.30 -10.01
C PHE A 49 -6.47 4.38 -9.69
N ILE A 50 -6.88 5.36 -8.91
CA ILE A 50 -8.28 5.50 -8.49
C ILE A 50 -8.83 6.89 -8.81
N GLU A 51 -10.14 6.95 -8.96
CA GLU A 51 -10.91 8.19 -9.00
C GLU A 51 -11.97 8.10 -7.89
N LEU A 52 -11.75 8.88 -6.84
CA LEU A 52 -12.69 9.00 -5.73
C LEU A 52 -13.72 10.10 -6.02
N PRO A 53 -14.95 9.99 -5.49
CA PRO A 53 -15.91 11.07 -5.51
C PRO A 53 -15.42 12.27 -4.68
N VAL A 54 -15.81 13.48 -5.09
CA VAL A 54 -15.53 14.70 -4.32
C VAL A 54 -16.09 14.58 -2.90
N GLY A 55 -15.30 15.00 -1.90
CA GLY A 55 -15.64 14.93 -0.49
C GLY A 55 -15.19 13.64 0.23
N TYR A 56 -14.46 12.76 -0.46
CA TYR A 56 -13.87 11.55 0.10
C TYR A 56 -12.35 11.56 -0.02
N GLU A 57 -11.69 10.87 0.90
CA GLU A 57 -10.30 10.42 0.78
C GLU A 57 -10.26 8.90 0.88
N ALA A 58 -9.22 8.29 0.30
CA ALA A 58 -8.84 6.93 0.66
C ALA A 58 -7.58 6.98 1.53
N GLN A 59 -7.45 6.03 2.45
CA GLN A 59 -6.34 6.00 3.40
C GLN A 59 -5.50 4.74 3.24
N VAL A 60 -4.21 4.93 2.97
CA VAL A 60 -3.20 3.87 2.99
C VAL A 60 -2.71 3.69 4.42
N ARG A 61 -3.00 2.53 5.01
CA ARG A 61 -2.65 2.18 6.39
C ARG A 61 -1.69 0.98 6.47
N PRO A 62 -0.85 0.89 7.52
CA PRO A 62 0.03 -0.25 7.75
C PRO A 62 -0.76 -1.56 7.96
N ARG A 63 -0.12 -2.68 7.65
CA ARG A 63 -0.60 -4.02 8.03
C ARG A 63 0.01 -4.39 9.37
N SER A 64 -0.82 -4.74 10.35
CA SER A 64 -0.36 -5.03 11.73
C SER A 64 0.70 -6.13 11.78
N GLY A 65 0.59 -7.16 10.93
CA GLY A 65 1.57 -8.24 10.83
C GLY A 65 2.96 -7.77 10.41
N LEU A 66 3.05 -6.84 9.44
CA LEU A 66 4.33 -6.26 9.02
C LEU A 66 4.92 -5.34 10.09
N ALA A 67 4.07 -4.49 10.69
CA ALA A 67 4.51 -3.57 11.73
C ALA A 67 5.05 -4.32 12.97
N ALA A 68 4.27 -5.26 13.52
CA ALA A 68 4.61 -5.94 14.76
C ALA A 68 5.73 -6.98 14.60
N LYS A 69 5.78 -7.69 13.46
CA LYS A 69 6.72 -8.82 13.28
C LYS A 69 7.99 -8.45 12.53
N LYS A 70 7.96 -7.39 11.73
CA LYS A 70 9.05 -7.00 10.82
C LYS A 70 9.49 -5.55 10.99
N GLY A 71 8.84 -4.77 11.85
CA GLY A 71 9.13 -3.35 12.04
C GLY A 71 8.89 -2.50 10.78
N ILE A 72 8.06 -2.99 9.85
CA ILE A 72 7.75 -2.29 8.60
C ILE A 72 6.44 -1.56 8.74
N THR A 73 6.47 -0.26 8.48
CA THR A 73 5.27 0.60 8.55
C THR A 73 5.20 1.55 7.36
N VAL A 74 4.04 2.17 7.18
CA VAL A 74 3.83 3.24 6.22
C VAL A 74 4.25 4.54 6.88
N LEU A 75 5.31 5.18 6.35
CA LEU A 75 5.98 6.33 6.96
C LEU A 75 5.03 7.52 7.15
N ASN A 76 4.14 7.75 6.19
CA ASN A 76 3.15 8.83 6.23
C ASN A 76 1.78 8.34 6.72
N SER A 77 1.70 7.26 7.51
CA SER A 77 0.43 6.69 7.96
C SER A 77 -0.40 7.65 8.83
N PRO A 78 -1.72 7.78 8.59
CA PRO A 78 -2.45 7.28 7.42
C PRO A 78 -2.07 8.09 6.17
N GLY A 79 -1.71 7.41 5.08
CA GLY A 79 -1.39 8.07 3.82
C GLY A 79 -2.67 8.48 3.08
N THR A 80 -2.88 9.78 2.90
CA THR A 80 -4.07 10.32 2.22
C THR A 80 -3.96 10.21 0.69
N ILE A 81 -5.02 9.71 0.05
CA ILE A 81 -5.25 9.81 -1.39
C ILE A 81 -6.46 10.71 -1.61
N ASP A 82 -6.21 11.90 -2.14
CA ASP A 82 -7.23 12.92 -2.40
C ASP A 82 -8.15 12.57 -3.58
N ALA A 83 -9.34 13.18 -3.62
CA ALA A 83 -10.34 12.92 -4.65
C ALA A 83 -9.94 13.35 -6.06
N ASP A 84 -9.04 14.32 -6.19
CA ASP A 84 -8.48 14.79 -7.46
C ASP A 84 -7.19 14.07 -7.86
N TYR A 85 -6.66 13.19 -7.01
CA TYR A 85 -5.47 12.41 -7.33
C TYR A 85 -5.77 11.41 -8.44
N ARG A 86 -4.97 11.46 -9.52
CA ARG A 86 -5.03 10.51 -10.66
C ARG A 86 -3.70 9.79 -10.90
N GLY A 87 -2.73 10.00 -10.01
CA GLY A 87 -1.45 9.31 -10.05
C GLY A 87 -1.58 7.86 -9.61
N GLU A 88 -0.47 7.15 -9.69
CA GLU A 88 -0.36 5.80 -9.19
C GLU A 88 -0.27 5.81 -7.66
N ILE A 89 -1.08 5.00 -6.99
CA ILE A 89 -0.99 4.80 -5.55
C ILE A 89 0.39 4.21 -5.23
N GLY A 90 1.19 4.97 -4.47
CA GLY A 90 2.47 4.55 -3.92
C GLY A 90 2.38 4.41 -2.40
N VAL A 91 3.02 3.38 -1.85
CA VAL A 91 3.12 3.15 -0.42
C VAL A 91 4.51 3.53 0.04
N ILE A 92 4.62 4.54 0.93
CA ILE A 92 5.91 4.96 1.48
C ILE A 92 6.26 4.04 2.64
N LEU A 93 6.99 2.96 2.39
CA LEU A 93 7.43 2.05 3.44
C LEU A 93 8.71 2.55 4.10
N VAL A 94 8.80 2.36 5.42
CA VAL A 94 10.02 2.57 6.21
C VAL A 94 10.30 1.31 7.04
N ASN A 95 11.57 0.96 7.16
CA ASN A 95 12.03 -0.10 8.04
C ASN A 95 12.50 0.48 9.37
N LEU A 96 11.75 0.23 10.44
CA LEU A 96 12.09 0.63 11.81
C LEU A 96 12.64 -0.53 12.65
N SER A 97 12.91 -1.68 12.02
CA SER A 97 13.59 -2.80 12.67
C SER A 97 15.10 -2.70 12.56
N ASN A 98 15.80 -3.64 13.21
CA ASN A 98 17.25 -3.80 13.11
C ASN A 98 17.67 -4.85 12.05
N GLU A 99 16.72 -5.40 11.29
CA GLU A 99 16.97 -6.41 10.27
C GLU A 99 16.63 -5.86 8.88
N ALA A 100 17.36 -6.28 7.85
CA ALA A 100 17.00 -5.93 6.48
C ALA A 100 15.66 -6.58 6.09
N PHE A 101 14.80 -5.84 5.40
CA PHE A 101 13.52 -6.34 4.90
C PHE A 101 13.48 -6.30 3.38
N VAL A 102 13.16 -7.42 2.75
CA VAL A 102 13.04 -7.53 1.30
C VAL A 102 11.57 -7.50 0.92
N ILE A 103 11.21 -6.55 0.07
CA ILE A 103 9.88 -6.43 -0.53
C ILE A 103 9.91 -7.13 -1.87
N GLU A 104 9.06 -8.16 -2.01
CA GLU A 104 8.92 -8.92 -3.25
C GLU A 104 7.71 -8.45 -4.07
N ASN A 105 7.74 -8.67 -5.38
CA ASN A 105 6.59 -8.39 -6.23
C ASN A 105 5.37 -9.23 -5.80
N GLY A 106 4.20 -8.58 -5.71
CA GLY A 106 2.96 -9.21 -5.28
C GLY A 106 2.79 -9.34 -3.77
N GLU A 107 3.78 -8.97 -2.97
CA GLU A 107 3.67 -8.97 -1.51
C GLU A 107 2.66 -7.93 -1.04
N ARG A 108 1.88 -8.26 -0.01
CA ARG A 108 0.87 -7.38 0.59
C ARG A 108 1.55 -6.42 1.57
N ILE A 109 1.64 -5.15 1.20
CA ILE A 109 2.50 -4.15 1.86
C ILE A 109 1.75 -3.13 2.72
N ALA A 110 0.49 -2.85 2.39
CA ALA A 110 -0.38 -1.92 3.10
C ALA A 110 -1.84 -2.33 2.91
N GLN A 111 -2.77 -1.61 3.52
CA GLN A 111 -4.21 -1.75 3.25
C GLN A 111 -4.80 -0.38 2.90
N LEU A 112 -5.73 -0.35 1.96
CA LEU A 112 -6.49 0.82 1.57
C LEU A 112 -7.87 0.77 2.25
N VAL A 113 -8.23 1.85 2.96
CA VAL A 113 -9.57 2.07 3.54
C VAL A 113 -10.27 3.18 2.79
#